data_AF-A0A170W2F9-F1
#
_entry.id   AF-A0A170W2F9-F1
#
_cell.length_a   1.000
_cell.length_b   1.000
_cell.length_c   1.000
_cell.angle_alpha   90.00
_cell.angle_beta   90.00
_cell.angle_gamma   90.00
#
_symmetry.space_group_name_H-M   'P 1'
#
loop_
_entity.id
_entity.type
_entity.pdbx_description
1 polymer ?
#
loop_
_entity_poly.entity_id
_entity_poly.type
_entity_poly.pdbx_seq_one_letter_code
_entity_poly.pdbx_strand_id
1 'polypeptide(L)'
;MSAATMLGFDSAIATTLNLWPELLNEIQSNVKSGKIQEAMDGQNELTQKILCITRHGNWVPTMKAAMTLISSLDVGRTRPPLLPFADIEIKQIAIDIFK
;
A
#
# COMPACT_ATOMS: atom_id res chain seq x y z
N MET A 1 6.94 8.34 3.29
CA MET A 1 7.83 7.65 4.25
C MET A 1 9.25 8.16 4.14
N SER A 2 9.92 8.06 2.98
CA SER A 2 11.34 8.46 2.84
C SER A 2 11.63 9.87 3.35
N ALA A 3 10.86 10.87 2.89
CA ALA A 3 11.02 12.27 3.31
C ALA A 3 10.81 12.48 4.83
N ALA A 4 9.82 11.82 5.42
CA ALA A 4 9.59 11.91 6.87
C ALA A 4 10.77 11.29 7.65
N THR A 5 11.26 10.13 7.25
CA THR A 5 12.43 9.50 7.87
C THR A 5 13.67 10.40 7.79
N MET A 6 13.87 11.10 6.66
CA MET A 6 14.99 12.06 6.51
C MET A 6 14.88 13.26 7.47
N LEU A 7 13.65 13.64 7.85
CA LEU A 7 13.40 14.70 8.83
C LEU A 7 13.53 14.23 10.30
N GLY A 8 13.96 12.99 10.53
CA GLY A 8 14.19 12.45 11.87
C GLY A 8 13.00 11.68 12.45
N PHE A 9 11.95 11.42 11.68
CA PHE A 9 10.86 10.55 12.13
C PHE A 9 11.35 9.10 12.23
N ASP A 10 11.19 8.50 13.40
CA ASP A 10 11.67 7.16 13.72
C ASP A 10 10.59 6.07 13.55
N SER A 11 9.34 6.48 13.44
CA SER A 11 8.16 5.62 13.38
C SER A 11 7.11 6.17 12.40
N ALA A 12 6.22 5.29 11.95
CA ALA A 12 5.13 5.64 11.04
C ALA A 12 3.89 4.79 11.34
N ILE A 13 2.72 5.41 11.22
CA ILE A 13 1.43 4.72 11.23
C ILE A 13 0.83 4.87 9.84
N ALA A 14 0.76 3.75 9.09
CA ALA A 14 0.26 3.76 7.73
C ALA A 14 -0.51 2.47 7.42
N THR A 15 -1.69 2.59 6.81
CA THR A 15 -2.50 1.43 6.40
C THR A 15 -1.76 0.52 5.41
N THR A 16 -0.89 1.09 4.58
CA THR A 16 -0.08 0.39 3.57
C THR A 16 0.94 -0.58 4.17
N LEU A 17 1.27 -0.47 5.46
CA LEU A 17 2.09 -1.46 6.17
C LEU A 17 1.42 -2.84 6.23
N ASN A 18 0.09 -2.91 6.11
CA ASN A 18 -0.63 -4.19 6.04
C ASN A 18 -0.53 -4.87 4.67
N LEU A 19 -0.05 -4.15 3.64
CA LEU A 19 0.04 -4.63 2.26
C LEU A 19 1.49 -4.93 1.86
N TRP A 20 2.39 -4.01 2.18
CA TRP A 20 3.79 -4.07 1.77
C TRP A 20 4.75 -3.69 2.90
N PRO A 21 4.72 -4.38 4.05
CA PRO A 21 5.55 -4.02 5.20
C PRO A 21 7.04 -4.02 4.86
N GLU A 22 7.50 -4.96 4.03
CA GLU A 22 8.90 -5.10 3.62
C GLU A 22 9.39 -3.86 2.86
N LEU A 23 8.61 -3.39 1.86
CA LEU A 23 8.96 -2.20 1.07
C LEU A 23 9.04 -0.95 1.95
N LEU A 24 8.13 -0.79 2.91
CA LEU A 24 8.15 0.34 3.83
C LEU A 24 9.37 0.25 4.78
N ASN A 25 9.66 -0.93 5.32
CA ASN A 25 10.84 -1.14 6.15
C ASN A 25 12.15 -0.90 5.38
N GLU A 26 12.21 -1.31 4.12
CA GLU A 26 13.35 -1.08 3.24
C GLU A 26 13.55 0.42 2.98
N ILE A 27 12.50 1.17 2.64
CA ILE A 27 12.58 2.64 2.49
C ILE A 27 13.17 3.28 3.75
N GLN A 28 12.67 2.89 4.93
CA GLN A 28 13.16 3.46 6.19
C GLN A 28 14.62 3.08 6.45
N SER A 29 14.99 1.82 6.21
CA SER A 29 16.35 1.30 6.37
C SER A 29 17.34 2.00 5.43
N ASN A 30 16.95 2.20 4.17
CA ASN A 30 17.76 2.87 3.16
C ASN A 30 18.02 4.33 3.54
N VAL A 31 17.01 5.07 4.02
CA VAL A 31 17.23 6.43 4.55
C VAL A 31 18.22 6.42 5.73
N LYS A 32 18.02 5.52 6.70
CA LYS A 32 18.89 5.41 7.89
C LYS A 32 20.33 5.02 7.54
N SER A 33 20.52 4.30 6.43
CA SER A 33 21.82 3.84 5.93
C SER A 33 22.48 4.82 4.96
N GLY A 34 21.90 5.98 4.71
CA GLY A 34 22.42 6.97 3.74
C GLY A 34 22.21 6.60 2.27
N LYS A 35 21.45 5.54 1.98
CA LYS A 35 21.09 5.06 0.63
C LYS A 35 19.87 5.82 0.10
N ILE A 36 20.05 7.13 -0.13
CA ILE A 36 18.93 8.04 -0.39
C ILE A 36 18.25 7.74 -1.72
N GLN A 37 19.00 7.37 -2.76
CA GLN A 37 18.43 7.06 -4.07
C GLN A 37 17.53 5.83 -4.00
N GLU A 38 18.00 4.76 -3.36
CA GLU A 38 17.23 3.52 -3.18
C GLU A 38 15.98 3.74 -2.32
N ALA A 39 16.06 4.63 -1.32
CA ALA A 39 14.88 5.04 -0.56
C ALA A 39 13.86 5.83 -1.40
N MET A 40 14.33 6.68 -2.31
CA MET A 40 13.45 7.42 -3.24
C MET A 40 12.81 6.48 -4.26
N ASP A 41 13.57 5.52 -4.79
CA ASP A 41 13.07 4.52 -5.73
C ASP A 41 12.00 3.64 -5.08
N GLY A 42 12.24 3.16 -3.86
CA GLY A 42 11.24 2.42 -3.09
C GLY A 42 10.00 3.26 -2.76
N GLN A 43 10.16 4.55 -2.44
CA GLN A 43 9.03 5.46 -2.23
C GLN A 43 8.22 5.69 -3.51
N ASN A 44 8.87 5.77 -4.67
CA ASN A 44 8.21 5.87 -5.96
C ASN A 44 7.43 4.59 -6.27
N GLU A 45 8.04 3.41 -6.06
CA GLU A 45 7.36 2.12 -6.20
C GLU A 45 6.11 2.05 -5.31
N LEU A 46 6.25 2.36 -4.03
CA LEU A 46 5.14 2.38 -3.08
C LEU A 46 4.02 3.32 -3.57
N THR A 47 4.39 4.50 -4.08
CA THR A 47 3.42 5.47 -4.62
C THR A 47 2.68 4.89 -5.82
N GLN A 48 3.38 4.22 -6.75
CA GLN A 48 2.74 3.58 -7.89
C GLN A 48 1.81 2.43 -7.47
N LYS A 49 2.21 1.60 -6.50
CA LYS A 49 1.34 0.54 -5.97
C LYS A 49 0.07 1.11 -5.33
N ILE A 50 0.19 2.19 -4.56
CA ILE A 50 -0.96 2.87 -3.94
C ILE A 50 -1.87 3.47 -5.01
N LEU A 51 -1.32 4.16 -6.01
CA LEU A 51 -2.10 4.73 -7.11
C LEU A 51 -2.81 3.64 -7.91
N CYS A 52 -2.14 2.51 -8.15
CA CYS A 52 -2.72 1.37 -8.85
C CYS A 52 -3.99 0.88 -8.18
N ILE A 53 -3.99 0.71 -6.85
CA ILE A 53 -5.18 0.24 -6.14
C ILE A 53 -6.21 1.37 -5.95
N THR A 54 -5.79 2.57 -5.55
CA THR A 54 -6.72 3.66 -5.16
C THR A 54 -7.52 4.24 -6.32
N ARG A 55 -7.08 4.05 -7.57
CA ARG A 55 -7.87 4.44 -8.75
C ARG A 55 -9.23 3.73 -8.85
N HIS A 56 -9.41 2.61 -8.17
CA HIS A 56 -10.66 1.83 -8.19
C HIS A 56 -11.75 2.39 -7.27
N GLY A 57 -11.42 3.33 -6.37
CA GLY A 57 -12.41 3.98 -5.51
C GLY A 57 -11.89 4.31 -4.11
N ASN A 58 -12.80 4.31 -3.14
CA ASN A 58 -12.53 4.75 -1.78
C ASN A 58 -11.39 3.96 -1.11
N TRP A 59 -10.61 4.67 -0.27
CA TRP A 59 -9.43 4.14 0.41
C TRP A 59 -9.68 2.79 1.10
N VAL A 60 -10.63 2.73 2.04
CA VAL A 60 -10.84 1.52 2.86
C VAL A 60 -11.33 0.31 2.04
N PRO A 61 -12.37 0.39 1.20
CA PRO A 61 -12.77 -0.73 0.33
C PRO A 61 -11.62 -1.26 -0.53
N THR A 62 -10.85 -0.36 -1.13
CA THR A 62 -9.72 -0.70 -1.99
C THR A 62 -8.62 -1.41 -1.23
N MET A 63 -8.23 -0.87 -0.07
CA MET A 63 -7.18 -1.46 0.74
C MET A 63 -7.58 -2.86 1.25
N LYS A 64 -8.85 -3.07 1.62
CA LYS A 64 -9.34 -4.40 2.01
C LYS A 64 -9.29 -5.39 0.85
N ALA A 65 -9.78 -4.99 -0.33
CA ALA A 65 -9.72 -5.83 -1.53
C ALA A 65 -8.26 -6.18 -1.90
N ALA A 66 -7.37 -5.18 -1.91
CA ALA A 66 -5.94 -5.38 -2.17
C ALA A 66 -5.30 -6.30 -1.12
N MET A 67 -5.64 -6.15 0.17
CA MET A 67 -5.09 -6.97 1.24
C MET A 67 -5.50 -8.43 1.08
N THR A 68 -6.76 -8.71 0.76
CA THR A 68 -7.20 -10.07 0.46
C THR A 68 -6.45 -10.69 -0.72
N LEU A 69 -6.23 -9.91 -1.77
CA LEU A 69 -5.52 -10.38 -2.97
C LEU A 69 -4.02 -10.62 -2.72
N ILE A 70 -3.36 -9.77 -1.94
CA ILE A 70 -1.90 -9.80 -1.75
C ILE A 70 -1.50 -10.76 -0.62
N SER A 71 -2.23 -10.76 0.50
CA SER A 71 -1.83 -11.47 1.74
C SER A 71 -2.50 -12.83 1.93
N SER A 72 -3.39 -13.24 1.03
CA SER A 72 -4.28 -14.42 1.20
C SER A 72 -5.18 -14.38 2.45
N LEU A 73 -5.18 -13.27 3.21
CA LEU A 73 -6.02 -13.09 4.39
C LEU A 73 -7.40 -12.57 3.97
N ASP A 74 -8.45 -13.30 4.33
CA ASP A 74 -9.82 -12.79 4.19
C ASP A 74 -10.11 -11.78 5.30
N VAL A 75 -10.03 -10.50 4.95
CA VAL A 75 -10.35 -9.39 5.86
C VAL A 75 -11.84 -9.00 5.81
N GLY A 76 -12.64 -9.71 5.01
CA GLY A 76 -14.08 -9.50 4.85
C GLY A 76 -14.46 -8.20 4.14
N ARG A 77 -15.76 -7.98 3.99
CA ARG A 77 -16.32 -6.81 3.29
C ARG A 77 -16.22 -5.54 4.14
N THR A 78 -16.36 -4.38 3.52
CA THR A 78 -16.55 -3.10 4.23
C THR A 78 -17.95 -3.01 4.82
N ARG A 79 -18.06 -2.28 5.93
CA ARG A 79 -19.34 -1.98 6.59
C ARG A 79 -19.90 -0.64 6.06
N PRO A 80 -21.23 -0.47 5.94
CA PRO A 80 -21.83 0.83 5.67
C PRO A 80 -21.33 1.93 6.61
N PRO A 81 -21.16 3.17 6.14
CA PRO A 81 -21.61 3.70 4.84
C PRO A 81 -20.68 3.36 3.66
N LEU A 82 -19.56 2.67 3.91
CA LEU A 82 -18.64 2.27 2.84
C LEU A 82 -19.24 1.08 2.07
N LEU A 83 -19.35 1.23 0.76
CA LEU A 83 -19.82 0.16 -0.12
C LEU A 83 -18.69 -0.83 -0.39
N PRO A 84 -18.97 -2.15 -0.32
CA PRO A 84 -18.02 -3.16 -0.74
C PRO A 84 -17.98 -3.28 -2.26
N PHE A 85 -16.83 -3.68 -2.80
CA PHE A 85 -16.71 -4.04 -4.20
C PHE A 85 -17.49 -5.32 -4.53
N ALA A 86 -18.00 -5.39 -5.75
CA ALA A 86 -18.50 -6.60 -6.39
C ALA A 86 -17.34 -7.45 -6.95
N ASP A 87 -17.60 -8.73 -7.21
CA ASP A 87 -16.57 -9.67 -7.67
C ASP A 87 -15.89 -9.24 -8.97
N ILE A 88 -16.63 -8.59 -9.88
CA ILE A 88 -16.08 -8.06 -11.13
C ILE A 88 -15.07 -6.93 -10.89
N GLU A 89 -15.33 -6.09 -9.90
CA GLU A 89 -14.43 -4.99 -9.53
C GLU A 89 -13.18 -5.53 -8.84
N ILE A 90 -13.32 -6.55 -7.98
CA ILE A 90 -12.19 -7.23 -7.33
C ILE A 90 -11.30 -7.90 -8.39
N LYS A 91 -11.88 -8.55 -9.41
CA LYS A 91 -11.12 -9.13 -10.53
C LYS A 91 -10.33 -8.07 -11.29
N GLN A 92 -10.91 -6.89 -11.52
CA GLN A 92 -10.22 -5.79 -12.18
C GLN A 92 -9.05 -5.25 -11.35
N ILE A 93 -9.25 -5.09 -10.03
CA ILE A 93 -8.17 -4.72 -9.09
C ILE A 93 -7.04 -5.76 -9.13
N ALA A 94 -7.37 -7.05 -9.13
CA ALA A 94 -6.38 -8.12 -9.19
C ALA A 94 -5.54 -8.07 -10.48
N ILE A 95 -6.19 -7.86 -11.63
CA ILE A 95 -5.50 -7.68 -12.91
C ILE A 95 -4.51 -6.51 -12.82
N ASP A 96 -4.86 -5.42 -12.17
CA ASP A 96 -4.00 -4.24 -12.10
C ASP A 96 -2.85 -4.37 -11.10
N ILE A 97 -3.03 -5.15 -10.03
CA ILE A 97 -1.97 -5.47 -9.07
C ILE A 97 -0.93 -6.43 -9.67
N PHE A 98 -1.36 -7.42 -10.46
CA PHE A 98 -0.52 -8.52 -10.95
C PHE A 98 -0.12 -8.43 -12.42
N LYS A 99 -0.42 -7.30 -13.08
CA LYS A 99 0.16 -6.94 -14.39
C LYS A 99 1.66 -6.73 -14.28
#